data_AF-A0AAJ3Z346-F1
#
_entry.id   AF-A0AAJ3Z346-F1
#
_cell.length_a   1.000
_cell.length_b   1.000
_cell.length_c   1.000
_cell.angle_alpha   90.00
_cell.angle_beta   90.00
_cell.angle_gamma   90.00
#
_symmetry.space_group_name_H-M   'P 1'
#
loop_
_entity.id
_entity.type
_entity.pdbx_description
1 polymer ?
#
loop_
_entity_poly.entity_id
_entity_poly.type
_entity_poly.pdbx_seq_one_letter_code
_entity_poly.pdbx_strand_id
1 'polypeptide(L)'
;MKQVDPKLLELGNIHLAITEFRDGTGRKSRPVLVLGTRKSNPERFEPEALVGYITSQNHNKNFEKYKYPIVDWKAAGLDKESWVVLQERELKWMYANKDFQKHIGMLSERDTIGVLKKFMEVRELEKTQRQQQAKSQPKKGKMKVNIYKNSNLNRSNNRGYDRER
;
A
#
# COMPACT_ATOMS: atom_id res chain seq x y z
N MET A 1 4.20 21.70 -22.23
CA MET A 1 4.28 21.01 -20.91
C MET A 1 5.16 21.86 -20.01
N LYS A 2 4.72 22.23 -18.80
CA LYS A 2 5.60 22.90 -17.83
C LYS A 2 6.60 21.86 -17.31
N GLN A 3 7.89 22.15 -17.40
CA GLN A 3 8.91 21.32 -16.75
C GLN A 3 8.72 21.43 -15.24
N VAL A 4 8.65 20.29 -14.55
CA VAL A 4 8.70 20.28 -13.08
C VAL A 4 10.14 20.51 -12.66
N ASP A 5 10.34 21.46 -11.74
CA ASP A 5 11.64 21.70 -11.13
C ASP A 5 12.08 20.43 -10.36
N PRO A 6 13.21 19.81 -10.73
CA PRO A 6 13.70 18.61 -10.07
C PRO A 6 13.87 18.75 -8.55
N LYS A 7 14.17 19.97 -8.07
CA LYS A 7 14.34 20.26 -6.64
C LYS A 7 13.09 20.00 -5.83
N LEU A 8 11.92 20.17 -6.46
CA LEU A 8 10.63 19.91 -5.82
C LEU A 8 10.35 18.43 -5.63
N LEU A 9 11.11 17.55 -6.28
CA LEU A 9 11.00 16.09 -6.13
C LEU A 9 12.11 15.51 -5.25
N GLU A 10 12.86 16.35 -4.55
CA GLU A 10 13.83 15.87 -3.59
C GLU A 10 13.14 15.27 -2.36
N LEU A 11 13.81 14.27 -1.78
CA LEU A 11 13.40 13.67 -0.51
C LEU A 11 13.14 14.77 0.54
N GLY A 12 12.04 14.64 1.28
CA GLY A 12 11.69 15.60 2.33
C GLY A 12 10.72 16.69 1.85
N ASN A 13 10.56 16.89 0.55
CA ASN A 13 9.56 17.84 0.04
C ASN A 13 8.14 17.37 0.31
N ILE A 14 7.28 18.31 0.70
CA ILE A 14 5.87 18.11 0.94
C ILE A 14 5.08 18.82 -0.17
N HIS A 15 4.17 18.08 -0.78
CA HIS A 15 3.26 18.58 -1.80
C HIS A 15 1.82 18.32 -1.43
N LEU A 16 0.94 19.16 -1.95
CA LEU A 16 -0.45 18.85 -2.09
C LEU A 16 -0.63 18.04 -3.38
N ALA A 17 -1.15 16.83 -3.29
CA ALA A 17 -1.34 15.94 -4.44
C ALA A 17 -2.77 15.40 -4.55
N ILE A 18 -3.20 15.13 -5.78
CA ILE A 18 -4.48 14.50 -6.07
C ILE A 18 -4.39 13.01 -5.80
N THR A 19 -5.35 12.49 -5.04
CA THR A 19 -5.43 11.08 -4.66
C THR A 19 -6.80 10.55 -5.04
N GLU A 20 -6.83 9.44 -5.77
CA GLU A 20 -8.08 8.73 -6.05
C GLU A 20 -8.50 7.91 -4.84
N PHE A 21 -9.81 7.92 -4.55
CA PHE A 21 -10.37 7.01 -3.57
C PHE A 21 -10.24 5.55 -4.04
N ARG A 22 -10.16 4.60 -3.10
CA ARG A 22 -9.97 3.18 -3.44
C ARG A 22 -11.16 2.58 -4.20
N ASP A 23 -12.34 3.15 -4.04
CA ASP A 23 -13.60 2.77 -4.69
C ASP A 23 -13.80 3.46 -6.05
N GLY A 24 -12.88 4.34 -6.47
CA GLY A 24 -12.93 5.04 -7.75
C GLY A 24 -13.99 6.14 -7.84
N THR A 25 -14.69 6.45 -6.75
CA THR A 25 -15.85 7.37 -6.76
C THR A 25 -15.47 8.85 -6.77
N GLY A 26 -14.19 9.18 -6.69
CA GLY A 26 -13.74 10.57 -6.70
C GLY A 26 -12.26 10.77 -6.42
N ARG A 27 -11.89 12.05 -6.37
CA ARG A 27 -10.53 12.55 -6.15
C ARG A 27 -10.50 13.46 -4.94
N LYS A 28 -9.49 13.31 -4.10
CA LYS A 28 -9.24 14.18 -2.95
C LYS A 28 -7.81 14.67 -2.97
N SER A 29 -7.65 15.96 -2.68
CA SER A 29 -6.36 16.57 -2.48
C SER A 29 -5.82 16.25 -1.08
N ARG A 30 -4.58 15.76 -0.97
CA ARG A 30 -3.94 15.39 0.30
C ARG A 30 -2.47 15.81 0.33
N PRO A 31 -1.97 16.25 1.50
CA PRO A 31 -0.54 16.43 1.66
C PRO A 31 0.21 15.09 1.57
N VAL A 32 1.30 15.08 0.81
CA VAL A 32 2.16 13.92 0.59
C VAL A 32 3.61 14.31 0.77
N LEU A 33 4.40 13.38 1.31
CA LEU A 33 5.84 13.50 1.44
C LEU A 33 6.53 12.75 0.31
N VAL A 34 7.48 13.39 -0.37
CA VAL A 34 8.36 12.74 -1.34
C VAL A 34 9.41 11.91 -0.59
N LEU A 35 9.46 10.60 -0.86
CA LEU A 35 10.37 9.62 -0.26
C LEU A 35 11.48 9.18 -1.21
N GLY A 36 11.35 9.47 -2.50
CA GLY A 36 12.33 9.13 -3.51
C GLY A 36 11.77 9.33 -4.91
N THR A 37 12.63 9.29 -5.90
CA THR A 37 12.25 9.48 -7.30
C THR A 37 12.80 8.36 -8.16
N ARG A 38 12.14 8.13 -9.29
CA ARG A 38 12.70 7.36 -10.38
C ARG A 38 12.38 8.10 -11.68
N LYS A 39 13.29 7.98 -12.65
CA LYS A 39 12.94 8.33 -14.02
C LYS A 39 11.95 7.26 -14.48
N SER A 40 10.73 7.66 -14.84
CA SER A 40 9.81 6.72 -15.48
C SER A 40 10.32 6.36 -16.89
N ASN A 41 9.67 5.37 -17.50
CA ASN A 41 9.96 4.76 -18.81
C ASN A 41 10.75 5.69 -19.77
N PRO A 42 11.89 5.27 -20.36
CA PRO A 42 12.70 6.10 -21.26
C PRO A 42 11.95 6.83 -22.38
N GLU A 43 10.78 6.33 -22.77
CA GLU A 43 9.91 6.92 -23.79
C GLU A 43 9.03 8.08 -23.29
N ARG A 44 8.80 8.18 -21.98
CA ARG A 44 8.01 9.24 -21.34
C ARG A 44 8.87 9.91 -20.28
N PHE A 45 9.44 11.05 -20.62
CA PHE A 45 10.24 11.92 -19.74
C PHE A 45 9.46 12.51 -18.54
N GLU A 46 8.53 11.77 -17.93
CA GLU A 46 7.77 12.19 -16.77
C GLU A 46 8.41 11.62 -15.50
N PRO A 47 8.94 12.46 -14.59
CA PRO A 47 9.49 11.96 -13.34
C PRO A 47 8.37 11.43 -12.44
N GLU A 48 8.60 10.25 -11.85
CA GLU A 48 7.72 9.67 -10.83
C GLU A 48 8.36 9.80 -9.45
N ALA A 49 7.55 10.13 -8.46
CA ALA A 49 7.95 10.20 -7.07
C ALA A 49 7.24 9.11 -6.26
N LEU A 50 7.99 8.40 -5.42
CA LEU A 50 7.43 7.58 -4.37
C LEU A 50 6.99 8.52 -3.25
N VAL A 51 5.72 8.42 -2.85
CA VAL A 51 5.16 9.28 -1.83
C VAL A 51 4.58 8.50 -0.66
N GLY A 52 4.69 9.08 0.53
CA GLY A 52 3.95 8.69 1.74
C GLY A 52 2.88 9.73 2.06
N TYR A 53 1.67 9.28 2.41
CA TYR A 53 0.60 10.19 2.82
C TYR A 53 0.90 10.83 4.16
N ILE A 54 0.58 12.12 4.28
CA ILE A 54 0.59 12.82 5.56
C ILE A 54 -0.85 12.85 6.09
N THR A 55 -1.00 12.53 7.38
CA THR A 55 -2.29 12.55 8.08
C THR A 55 -2.15 13.28 9.40
N SER A 56 -3.16 14.06 9.78
CA SER A 56 -3.26 14.63 11.13
C SER A 56 -4.03 13.69 12.09
N GLN A 57 -4.34 12.46 11.67
CA GLN A 57 -5.12 11.51 12.45
C GLN A 57 -4.23 10.36 12.94
N ASN A 58 -4.14 10.18 14.26
CA ASN A 58 -3.39 9.09 14.90
C ASN A 58 -4.19 8.30 15.94
N HIS A 59 -5.46 8.00 15.67
CA HIS A 59 -6.33 7.35 16.66
C HIS A 59 -6.17 5.82 16.76
N ASN A 60 -5.54 5.18 15.76
CA ASN A 60 -5.42 3.73 15.73
C ASN A 60 -4.00 3.26 16.10
N LYS A 61 -3.86 2.79 17.34
CA LYS A 61 -2.61 2.28 17.93
C LYS A 61 -1.96 1.17 17.10
N ASN A 62 -2.75 0.33 16.43
CA ASN A 62 -2.21 -0.78 15.63
C ASN A 62 -1.48 -0.29 14.37
N PHE A 63 -1.80 0.93 13.90
CA PHE A 63 -1.16 1.54 12.73
C PHE A 63 -0.07 2.56 13.09
N GLU A 64 0.05 2.92 14.37
CA GLU A 64 1.05 3.88 14.85
C GLU A 64 2.48 3.42 14.56
N LYS A 65 2.75 2.12 14.68
CA LYS A 65 4.05 1.52 14.34
C LYS A 65 4.52 1.74 12.90
N TYR A 66 3.59 2.08 11.99
CA TYR A 66 3.87 2.37 10.59
C TYR A 66 3.92 3.87 10.28
N LYS A 67 3.89 4.72 11.29
CA LYS A 67 3.89 6.17 11.14
C LYS A 67 5.14 6.78 11.77
N TYR A 68 5.54 7.91 11.21
CA TYR A 68 6.54 8.79 11.82
C TYR A 68 5.87 10.13 12.18
N PRO A 69 5.95 10.60 13.44
CA PRO A 69 5.47 11.93 13.84
C PRO A 69 6.40 13.01 13.27
N ILE A 70 5.84 13.98 12.54
CA ILE A 70 6.61 15.11 12.03
C ILE A 70 6.79 16.11 13.18
N VAL A 71 8.01 16.19 13.73
CA VAL A 71 8.25 16.98 14.94
C VAL A 71 8.25 18.48 14.62
N ASP A 72 8.89 18.88 13.52
CA ASP A 72 8.96 20.26 13.04
C ASP A 72 7.84 20.58 12.03
N TRP A 73 6.64 20.07 12.26
CA TRP A 73 5.51 20.17 11.32
C TRP A 73 5.20 21.60 10.87
N LYS A 74 5.31 22.58 11.78
CA LYS A 74 5.05 23.98 11.48
C LYS A 74 6.12 24.57 10.55
N ALA A 75 7.39 24.25 10.78
CA ALA A 75 8.48 24.67 9.91
C ALA A 75 8.40 23.98 8.54
N ALA A 76 7.84 22.77 8.49
CA ALA A 76 7.56 22.04 7.26
C ALA A 76 6.34 22.55 6.47
N GLY A 77 5.67 23.61 6.95
CA GLY A 77 4.54 24.25 6.26
C GLY A 77 3.19 23.58 6.51
N LEU A 78 3.08 22.70 7.51
CA LEU A 78 1.81 22.08 7.90
C LEU A 78 1.06 22.95 8.90
N ASP A 79 -0.27 22.91 8.85
CA ASP A 79 -1.12 23.72 9.74
C ASP A 79 -1.25 23.14 11.16
N LYS A 80 -0.95 21.84 11.33
CA LYS A 80 -1.08 21.11 12.59
C LYS A 80 -0.18 19.88 12.64
N GLU A 81 -0.02 19.36 13.85
CA GLU A 81 0.67 18.11 14.11
C GLU A 81 0.17 16.99 13.21
N SER A 82 1.11 16.29 12.59
CA SER A 82 0.84 15.32 11.53
C SER A 82 1.87 14.21 11.53
N TRP A 83 1.51 13.10 10.89
CA TRP A 83 2.32 11.91 10.75
C TRP A 83 2.45 11.53 9.29
N VAL A 84 3.62 11.03 8.90
CA VAL A 84 3.83 10.37 7.61
C VAL A 84 3.49 8.90 7.75
N VAL A 85 2.66 8.36 6.86
CA VAL A 85 2.33 6.94 6.80
C VAL A 85 3.32 6.21 5.89
N LEU A 86 4.02 5.21 6.44
CA LEU A 86 5.13 4.51 5.79
C LEU A 86 4.86 3.03 5.49
N GLN A 87 3.64 2.55 5.78
CA GLN A 87 3.21 1.19 5.46
C GLN A 87 3.23 0.95 3.94
N GLU A 88 3.74 -0.20 3.47
CA GLU A 88 3.92 -0.50 2.04
C GLU A 88 2.66 -0.26 1.20
N ARG A 89 1.52 -0.77 1.69
CA ARG A 89 0.24 -0.71 0.97
C ARG A 89 -0.32 0.72 0.84
N GLU A 90 0.18 1.67 1.62
CA GLU A 90 -0.27 3.06 1.59
C GLU A 90 0.66 3.96 0.77
N LEU A 91 1.86 3.48 0.41
CA LEU A 91 2.76 4.23 -0.46
C LEU A 91 2.28 4.16 -1.90
N LYS A 92 2.51 5.24 -2.65
CA LYS A 92 2.18 5.30 -4.07
C LYS A 92 3.29 5.93 -4.87
N TRP A 93 3.45 5.46 -6.11
CA TRP A 93 4.16 6.20 -7.14
C TRP A 93 3.18 7.19 -7.77
N MET A 94 3.61 8.44 -7.92
CA MET A 94 2.83 9.52 -8.50
C MET A 94 3.63 10.23 -9.59
N TYR A 95 2.95 10.65 -10.65
CA TYR A 95 3.53 11.45 -11.73
C TYR A 95 3.55 12.91 -11.31
N ALA A 96 4.75 13.48 -11.18
CA ALA A 96 4.91 14.85 -10.69
C ALA A 96 4.12 15.88 -11.52
N ASN A 97 4.08 15.70 -12.84
CA ASN A 97 3.40 16.63 -13.75
C ASN A 97 1.86 16.56 -13.71
N LYS A 98 1.30 15.47 -13.17
CA LYS A 98 -0.15 15.19 -13.22
C LYS A 98 -0.79 15.25 -11.84
N ASP A 99 -0.10 14.70 -10.85
CA ASP A 99 -0.68 14.45 -9.54
C ASP A 99 -0.35 15.56 -8.54
N PHE A 100 0.79 16.25 -8.70
CA PHE A 100 1.23 17.29 -7.75
C PHE A 100 0.60 18.63 -8.13
N GLN A 101 -0.03 19.29 -7.16
CA GLN A 101 -0.76 20.55 -7.36
C GLN A 101 0.02 21.76 -6.85
N LYS A 102 0.60 21.65 -5.65
CA LYS A 102 1.24 22.76 -4.95
C LYS A 102 2.33 22.26 -4.01
N HIS A 103 3.48 22.92 -4.00
CA HIS A 103 4.49 22.74 -2.95
C HIS A 103 4.02 23.38 -1.64
N ILE A 104 4.10 22.62 -0.56
CA ILE A 104 3.69 23.05 0.79
C ILE A 104 4.90 23.50 1.59
N GLY A 105 5.99 22.73 1.53
CA GLY A 105 7.18 22.95 2.34
C GLY A 105 8.13 21.75 2.29
N MET A 106 9.02 21.68 3.26
CA MET A 106 10.05 20.65 3.32
C MET A 106 10.31 20.24 4.77
N LEU A 107 10.56 18.96 5.01
CA LEU A 107 10.97 18.48 6.32
C LEU A 107 12.28 19.11 6.77
N SER A 108 12.43 19.26 8.09
CA SER A 108 13.74 19.54 8.69
C SER A 108 14.68 18.35 8.45
N GLU A 109 16.00 18.58 8.58
CA GLU A 109 16.98 17.52 8.49
C GLU A 109 16.71 16.41 9.53
N ARG A 110 16.37 16.81 10.76
CA ARG A 110 15.99 15.89 11.84
C ARG A 110 14.83 14.98 11.43
N ASP A 111 13.75 15.56 10.92
CA ASP A 111 12.58 14.79 10.50
C ASP A 111 12.86 13.94 9.27
N THR A 112 13.68 14.43 8.34
CA THR A 112 14.10 13.66 7.17
C THR A 112 14.86 12.40 7.59
N ILE A 113 15.83 12.52 8.49
CA ILE A 113 16.56 11.38 9.06
C ILE A 113 15.62 10.46 9.83
N GLY A 114 14.70 11.01 10.62
CA GLY A 114 13.72 10.25 11.39
C GLY A 114 12.79 9.43 10.50
N VAL A 115 12.27 10.02 9.42
CA VAL A 115 11.45 9.33 8.41
C VAL A 115 12.23 8.20 7.76
N LEU A 116 13.49 8.42 7.35
CA LEU A 116 14.32 7.38 6.72
C LEU A 116 14.56 6.19 7.65
N LYS A 117 14.93 6.46 8.90
CA LYS A 117 15.09 5.41 9.93
C LYS A 117 13.79 4.64 10.12
N LYS A 118 12.68 5.35 10.27
CA LYS A 118 11.37 4.73 10.46
C LYS A 118 10.93 3.91 9.25
N PHE A 119 11.23 4.38 8.04
CA PHE A 119 10.94 3.66 6.80
C PHE A 119 11.67 2.31 6.77
N MET A 120 12.95 2.28 7.15
CA MET A 120 13.72 1.03 7.23
C MET A 120 13.15 0.07 8.28
N GLU A 121 12.81 0.56 9.47
CA GLU A 121 12.16 -0.25 10.52
C GLU A 121 10.86 -0.88 10.03
N VAL A 122 10.01 -0.09 9.35
CA VAL A 122 8.73 -0.57 8.81
C VAL A 122 8.94 -1.68 7.78
N ARG A 123 9.95 -1.55 6.92
CA ARG A 123 10.29 -2.58 5.92
C ARG A 123 10.69 -3.90 6.56
N GLU A 124 11.53 -3.86 7.60
CA GLU A 124 11.94 -5.08 8.31
C GLU A 124 10.78 -5.71 9.08
N LEU A 125 9.92 -4.88 9.68
CA LEU A 125 8.71 -5.32 10.35
C LEU A 125 7.75 -6.03 9.37
N GLU A 126 7.51 -5.46 8.18
CA GLU A 126 6.63 -6.04 7.17
C GLU A 126 7.21 -7.33 6.56
N LYS A 127 8.53 -7.40 6.33
CA LYS A 127 9.22 -8.63 5.91
C LYS A 127 9.02 -9.75 6.92
N THR A 128 9.23 -9.46 8.21
CA THR A 128 9.08 -10.43 9.29
C THR A 128 7.65 -10.97 9.35
N GLN A 129 6.65 -10.10 9.25
CA GLN A 129 5.23 -10.49 9.21
C GLN A 129 4.91 -11.37 8.00
N ARG A 130 5.42 -11.04 6.80
CA ARG A 130 5.25 -11.84 5.59
C ARG A 130 5.86 -13.24 5.73
N GLN A 131 7.06 -13.35 6.31
CA GLN A 131 7.73 -14.63 6.53
C GLN A 131 6.98 -15.51 7.55
N GLN A 132 6.47 -14.93 8.63
CA GLN A 132 5.65 -15.65 9.61
C GLN A 132 4.36 -16.19 8.98
N GLN A 133 3.65 -15.36 8.20
CA GLN A 133 2.45 -15.76 7.49
C GLN A 133 2.71 -16.89 6.48
N ALA A 134 3.83 -16.82 5.74
CA ALA A 134 4.23 -17.86 4.79
C ALA A 134 4.55 -19.20 5.48
N LYS A 135 5.13 -19.17 6.69
CA LYS A 135 5.43 -20.38 7.48
C LYS A 135 4.19 -21.00 8.12
N SER A 136 3.17 -20.20 8.45
CA SER A 136 1.93 -20.66 9.08
C SER A 136 0.85 -21.17 8.12
N GLN A 137 1.02 -21.02 6.80
CA GLN A 137 0.07 -21.62 5.85
C GLN A 137 0.26 -23.15 5.82
N PRO A 138 -0.77 -23.96 6.14
CA PRO A 138 -0.67 -25.40 6.00
C PRO A 138 -0.40 -25.73 4.52
N LYS A 139 0.65 -26.51 4.25
CA LYS A 139 0.84 -27.15 2.95
C LYS A 139 -0.50 -27.81 2.61
N LYS A 140 -1.12 -27.47 1.47
CA LYS A 140 -2.30 -28.18 0.94
C LYS A 140 -1.92 -29.65 0.75
N GLY A 141 -1.99 -30.43 1.82
CA GLY A 141 -1.96 -31.87 1.78
C GLY A 141 -3.19 -32.28 0.99
N LYS A 142 -2.99 -33.09 -0.04
CA LYS A 142 -4.08 -33.77 -0.76
C LYS A 142 -5.07 -34.28 0.29
N MET A 143 -6.29 -33.74 0.33
CA MET A 143 -7.37 -34.33 1.11
C MET A 143 -7.48 -35.79 0.65
N LYS A 144 -7.07 -36.74 1.49
CA LYS A 144 -7.45 -38.13 1.31
C LYS A 144 -8.94 -38.19 1.62
N VAL A 145 -9.77 -38.17 0.58
CA VAL A 145 -11.19 -38.50 0.69
C VAL A 145 -11.25 -39.98 1.05
N ASN A 146 -11.50 -40.30 2.32
CA ASN A 146 -11.90 -41.65 2.70
C ASN A 146 -13.34 -41.86 2.23
N ILE A 147 -13.49 -42.46 1.04
CA ILE A 147 -14.76 -42.99 0.59
C ILE A 147 -15.06 -44.22 1.46
N TYR A 148 -15.88 -44.06 2.49
CA TYR A 148 -16.51 -45.20 3.13
C TYR A 148 -17.51 -45.78 2.13
N LYS A 149 -17.22 -46.98 1.60
CA LYS A 149 -18.19 -47.76 0.84
C LYS A 149 -19.34 -48.12 1.78
N ASN A 150 -20.48 -47.46 1.62
CA ASN A 150 -21.71 -47.83 2.29
C ASN A 150 -22.18 -49.19 1.74
N SER A 151 -22.10 -50.24 2.53
CA SER A 151 -22.47 -51.61 2.15
C SER A 151 -23.97 -51.92 2.28
N ASN A 152 -24.83 -50.91 2.42
CA ASN A 152 -26.28 -51.09 2.61
C ASN A 152 -27.14 -50.63 1.42
N LEU A 153 -26.71 -50.98 0.21
CA LEU A 153 -27.58 -50.93 -0.98
C LEU A 153 -27.69 -52.34 -1.58
N ASN A 154 -28.30 -53.24 -0.80
CA ASN A 154 -28.95 -54.43 -1.30
C ASN A 154 -30.46 -54.25 -1.11
N ARG A 155 -31.14 -53.85 -2.19
CA ARG A 155 -32.56 -54.08 -2.49
C ARG A 155 -32.73 -53.72 -3.96
N SER A 156 -32.50 -54.69 -4.84
CA SER A 156 -33.58 -55.39 -5.56
C SER A 156 -34.48 -54.44 -6.33
N ASN A 157 -34.33 -54.39 -7.65
CA ASN A 157 -35.44 -54.78 -8.51
C ASN A 157 -34.95 -55.13 -9.92
N ASN A 158 -35.15 -56.41 -10.19
CA ASN A 158 -35.24 -57.06 -11.48
C ASN A 158 -36.46 -56.51 -12.24
N ARG A 159 -36.35 -56.43 -13.57
CA ARG A 159 -37.34 -56.15 -14.65
C ARG A 159 -36.69 -55.16 -15.62
N GLY A 160 -36.39 -55.47 -16.86
CA GLY A 160 -36.91 -56.49 -17.76
C GLY A 160 -36.90 -55.79 -19.11
N TYR A 161 -36.08 -56.28 -20.03
CA TYR A 161 -36.18 -55.89 -21.44
C TYR A 161 -37.53 -56.40 -21.96
N ASP A 162 -38.27 -55.53 -22.67
CA ASP A 162 -39.01 -55.95 -23.84
C ASP A 162 -39.14 -54.78 -24.82
N ARG A 163 -38.72 -55.06 -26.05
CA ARG A 163 -39.00 -54.31 -27.27
C ARG A 163 -40.29 -54.90 -27.89
N GLU A 164 -40.78 -54.22 -28.93
CA GLU A 164 -41.94 -54.54 -29.79
C GLU A 164 -43.26 -53.97 -29.23
N ARG A 165 -44.03 -53.13 -29.93
CA ARG A 165 -44.25 -52.92 -31.37
C ARG A 165 -44.41 -51.44 -31.71
#